data_AF-A0A0Q7TWB7-F1
#
_entry.id   AF-A0A0Q7TWB7-F1
#
_cell.length_a   1.000
_cell.length_b   1.000
_cell.length_c   1.000
_cell.angle_alpha   90.00
_cell.angle_beta   90.00
_cell.angle_gamma   90.00
#
_symmetry.space_group_name_H-M   'P 1'
#
loop_
_entity.id
_entity.type
_entity.pdbx_description
1 polymer ?
#
loop_
_entity_poly.entity_id
_entity_poly.type
_entity_poly.pdbx_seq_one_letter_code
_entity_poly.pdbx_strand_id
1 'polypeptide(L)'
;MVALSPVLAARGVTARGVPEHVAIVGLGPSCATFFELTRRLGGVSAYCDEVWGINAIGDVLKCDRIFHMDDLRVQEARAEAKPDGNIAAMVAWLKSHPGPIYTSVVRPGYPGLVAFPLEEVLNRKHDGNGGAPYFNSTAAYAIAYAIHVGVKRISLFGLDYTLPNAHHAEKGRACCEFWLGIAASRGIEITVPETSSLLDACAPEAERLYGYDCVDVHLHDREDGSVKVEFVAKSETPSAAEVEARYDHSQHPNPLVSGKAA
;
A
#
# COMPACT_ATOMS: atom_id res chain seq x y z
N MET A 1 1.86 -32.50 21.26
CA MET A 1 2.12 -31.45 20.26
C MET A 1 1.18 -31.73 19.09
N VAL A 2 0.00 -31.13 19.07
CA VAL A 2 -1.03 -31.42 18.06
C VAL A 2 -0.60 -30.76 16.76
N ALA A 3 -0.35 -31.55 15.73
CA ALA A 3 -0.01 -31.06 14.40
C ALA A 3 -1.16 -30.20 13.87
N LEU A 4 -0.86 -28.98 13.44
CA LEU A 4 -1.80 -28.08 12.77
C LEU A 4 -2.31 -28.77 11.49
N SER A 5 -3.63 -28.79 11.32
CA SER A 5 -4.33 -29.42 10.20
C SER A 5 -3.85 -28.89 8.83
N PRO A 6 -3.79 -29.71 7.75
CA PRO A 6 -3.32 -29.30 6.41
C PRO A 6 -4.07 -28.09 5.83
N VAL A 7 -5.30 -27.83 6.30
CA VAL A 7 -6.15 -26.71 5.87
C VAL A 7 -5.61 -25.36 6.34
N LEU A 8 -4.87 -25.28 7.44
CA LEU A 8 -4.25 -24.03 7.92
C LEU A 8 -3.02 -23.65 7.08
N ALA A 9 -2.26 -24.64 6.60
CA ALA A 9 -1.14 -24.42 5.68
C ALA A 9 -1.60 -23.86 4.33
N ALA A 10 -2.78 -24.27 3.85
CA ALA A 10 -3.39 -23.74 2.63
C ALA A 10 -3.89 -22.28 2.78
N ARG A 11 -4.20 -21.85 4.01
CA ARG A 11 -4.73 -20.50 4.30
C ARG A 11 -3.67 -19.45 4.59
N GLY A 12 -2.38 -19.81 4.57
CA GLY A 12 -1.30 -18.90 4.95
C GLY A 12 -1.41 -18.37 6.40
N VAL A 13 -2.32 -18.88 7.22
CA VAL A 13 -2.47 -18.47 8.62
C VAL A 13 -1.36 -19.16 9.40
N THR A 14 -0.42 -18.37 9.92
CA THR A 14 0.68 -18.88 10.75
C THR A 14 0.09 -19.36 12.09
N ALA A 15 0.88 -20.06 12.90
CA ALA A 15 0.47 -20.47 14.25
C ALA A 15 0.03 -19.30 15.16
N ARG A 16 0.25 -18.03 14.75
CA ARG A 16 -0.08 -16.81 15.50
C ARG A 16 -1.48 -16.25 15.23
N GLY A 17 -2.28 -16.87 14.36
CA GLY A 17 -3.61 -16.34 14.01
C GLY A 17 -3.54 -15.20 12.99
N VAL A 18 -4.65 -14.45 12.86
CA VAL A 18 -4.74 -13.29 11.95
C VAL A 18 -4.21 -12.05 12.69
N PRO A 19 -3.25 -11.28 12.14
CA PRO A 19 -2.79 -10.04 12.76
C PRO A 19 -3.90 -8.99 12.77
N GLU A 20 -4.01 -8.22 13.86
CA GLU A 20 -4.97 -7.13 13.93
C GLU A 20 -4.47 -5.92 13.14
N HIS A 21 -3.17 -5.60 13.23
CA HIS A 21 -2.56 -4.48 12.53
C HIS A 21 -1.34 -4.90 11.71
N VAL A 22 -1.38 -4.62 10.40
CA VAL A 22 -0.26 -4.88 9.48
C VAL A 22 0.29 -3.59 8.90
N ALA A 23 1.62 -3.52 8.76
CA ALA A 23 2.30 -2.50 7.97
C ALA A 23 2.73 -3.10 6.62
N ILE A 24 2.16 -2.60 5.52
CA ILE A 24 2.56 -2.96 4.16
C ILE A 24 3.61 -1.95 3.69
N VAL A 25 4.83 -2.41 3.41
CA VAL A 25 5.97 -1.57 3.08
C VAL A 25 6.46 -1.88 1.67
N GLY A 26 6.57 -0.85 0.83
CA GLY A 26 7.16 -0.87 -0.51
C GLY A 26 8.46 -0.09 -0.59
N LEU A 27 8.95 0.10 -1.81
CA LEU A 27 10.23 0.75 -2.11
C LEU A 27 10.12 2.26 -2.36
N GLY A 28 8.91 2.80 -2.47
CA GLY A 28 8.69 4.23 -2.69
C GLY A 28 9.24 5.09 -1.54
N PRO A 29 9.55 6.38 -1.78
CA PRO A 29 10.20 7.26 -0.82
C PRO A 29 9.50 7.39 0.53
N SER A 30 8.17 7.26 0.59
CA SER A 30 7.42 7.31 1.87
C SER A 30 7.72 6.11 2.78
N CYS A 31 8.47 5.11 2.34
CA CYS A 31 8.98 4.03 3.19
C CYS A 31 9.92 4.55 4.29
N ALA A 32 10.59 5.69 4.09
CA ALA A 32 11.41 6.33 5.12
C ALA A 32 10.59 6.69 6.37
N THR A 33 9.32 7.08 6.19
CA THR A 33 8.41 7.39 7.30
C THR A 33 8.19 6.18 8.21
N PHE A 34 8.16 4.96 7.67
CA PHE A 34 8.05 3.74 8.48
C PHE A 34 9.25 3.58 9.42
N PHE A 35 10.46 3.79 8.90
CA PHE A 35 11.69 3.73 9.71
C PHE A 35 11.71 4.81 10.79
N GLU A 36 11.40 6.06 10.42
CA GLU A 36 11.35 7.19 11.36
C GLU A 36 10.32 7.00 12.47
N LEU A 37 9.15 6.48 12.14
CA LEU A 37 8.08 6.21 13.09
C LEU A 37 8.46 5.08 14.04
N THR A 38 8.84 3.93 13.51
CA THR A 38 9.11 2.73 14.32
C THR A 38 10.33 2.89 15.21
N ARG A 39 11.37 3.62 14.77
CA ARG A 39 12.53 3.91 15.64
C ARG A 39 12.14 4.76 16.85
N ARG A 40 11.23 5.74 16.67
CA ARG A 40 10.77 6.63 17.75
C ARG A 40 9.90 5.89 18.76
N LEU A 41 9.15 4.89 18.29
CA LEU A 41 8.34 4.00 19.13
C LEU A 41 9.16 2.90 19.83
N GLY A 42 10.48 2.83 19.59
CA GLY A 42 11.37 1.82 20.19
C GLY A 42 11.36 0.46 19.49
N GLY A 43 10.67 0.33 18.35
CA GLY A 43 10.66 -0.87 17.53
C GLY A 43 9.35 -1.11 16.77
N VAL A 44 9.41 -1.95 15.75
CA VAL A 44 8.26 -2.34 14.91
C VAL A 44 7.11 -2.94 15.72
N SER A 45 7.43 -3.76 16.73
CA SER A 45 6.43 -4.43 17.58
C SER A 45 5.65 -3.48 18.48
N ALA A 46 6.12 -2.24 18.65
CA ALA A 46 5.34 -1.19 19.34
C ALA A 46 4.36 -0.48 18.39
N TYR A 47 4.46 -0.75 17.08
CA TYR A 47 3.62 -0.12 16.06
C TYR A 47 2.59 -1.08 15.46
N CYS A 48 2.98 -2.30 15.07
CA CYS A 48 2.12 -3.25 14.35
C CYS A 48 2.47 -4.71 14.69
N ASP A 49 1.55 -5.64 14.38
CA ASP A 49 1.71 -7.08 14.64
C ASP A 49 2.60 -7.77 13.61
N GLU A 50 2.46 -7.40 12.34
CA GLU A 50 3.22 -7.96 11.23
C GLU A 50 3.66 -6.87 10.23
N VAL A 51 4.85 -7.04 9.67
CA VAL A 51 5.34 -6.25 8.53
C VAL A 51 5.29 -7.08 7.26
N TRP A 52 4.61 -6.54 6.24
CA TRP A 52 4.44 -7.17 4.94
C TRP A 52 5.24 -6.42 3.88
N GLY A 53 6.27 -7.08 3.34
CA GLY A 53 7.15 -6.50 2.35
C GLY A 53 6.68 -6.69 0.92
N ILE A 54 6.77 -5.66 0.09
CA ILE A 54 6.59 -5.72 -1.36
C ILE A 54 7.94 -5.92 -2.09
N ASN A 55 8.04 -7.00 -2.87
CA ASN A 55 9.19 -7.32 -3.71
C ASN A 55 10.51 -7.34 -2.91
N ALA A 56 11.54 -6.62 -3.38
CA ALA A 56 12.88 -6.64 -2.80
C ALA A 56 12.99 -5.98 -1.42
N ILE A 57 11.95 -5.27 -0.95
CA ILE A 57 11.97 -4.71 0.41
C ILE A 57 12.12 -5.82 1.48
N GLY A 58 11.70 -7.05 1.16
CA GLY A 58 11.85 -8.19 2.06
C GLY A 58 13.30 -8.57 2.36
N ASP A 59 14.25 -8.12 1.52
CA ASP A 59 15.68 -8.26 1.76
C ASP A 59 16.30 -7.01 2.44
N VAL A 60 15.55 -5.90 2.47
CA VAL A 60 15.99 -4.63 3.08
C VAL A 60 15.60 -4.57 4.56
N LEU A 61 14.41 -5.09 4.90
CA LEU A 61 13.87 -5.06 6.25
C LEU A 61 13.27 -6.40 6.65
N LYS A 62 13.26 -6.67 7.95
CA LYS A 62 12.65 -7.88 8.50
C LYS A 62 11.14 -7.85 8.27
N CYS A 63 10.66 -8.71 7.38
CA CYS A 63 9.25 -8.90 7.08
C CYS A 63 8.74 -10.22 7.65
N ASP A 64 7.50 -10.24 8.11
CA ASP A 64 6.78 -11.46 8.50
C ASP A 64 6.18 -12.17 7.28
N ARG A 65 5.83 -11.40 6.24
CA ARG A 65 5.35 -11.89 4.95
C ARG A 65 5.91 -11.05 3.83
N ILE A 66 6.14 -11.67 2.68
CA ILE A 66 6.58 -10.98 1.47
C ILE A 66 5.56 -11.24 0.37
N PHE A 67 5.28 -10.23 -0.45
CA PHE A 67 4.49 -10.34 -1.66
C PHE A 67 5.38 -10.04 -2.84
N HIS A 68 5.47 -10.99 -3.77
CA HIS A 68 6.20 -10.86 -5.03
C HIS A 68 5.39 -11.52 -6.15
N MET A 69 4.56 -10.72 -6.82
CA MET A 69 3.57 -11.22 -7.77
C MET A 69 4.08 -11.33 -9.22
N ASP A 70 5.24 -10.74 -9.51
CA ASP A 70 5.90 -10.94 -10.80
C ASP A 70 6.28 -12.41 -10.96
N ASP A 71 5.95 -13.02 -12.10
CA ASP A 71 6.28 -14.43 -12.34
C ASP A 71 7.80 -14.61 -12.34
N LEU A 72 8.28 -15.48 -11.46
CA LEU A 72 9.71 -15.72 -11.28
C LEU A 72 10.39 -16.25 -12.55
N ARG A 73 9.68 -16.94 -13.45
CA ARG A 73 10.25 -17.34 -14.75
C ARG A 73 10.65 -16.13 -15.59
N VAL A 74 9.84 -15.06 -15.55
CA VAL A 74 10.15 -13.80 -16.24
C VAL A 74 11.31 -13.08 -15.53
N GLN A 75 11.34 -13.11 -14.20
CA GLN A 75 12.40 -12.46 -13.43
C GLN A 75 13.75 -13.17 -13.58
N GLU A 76 13.77 -14.50 -13.68
CA GLU A 76 14.98 -15.27 -14.00
C GLU A 76 15.52 -14.88 -15.37
N ALA A 77 14.67 -14.81 -16.40
CA ALA A 77 15.09 -14.36 -17.73
C ALA A 77 15.64 -12.92 -17.72
N ARG A 78 15.04 -12.02 -16.92
CA ARG A 78 15.55 -10.65 -16.71
C ARG A 78 16.88 -10.63 -15.97
N ALA A 79 17.07 -11.51 -14.99
CA ALA A 79 18.32 -11.67 -14.26
C ALA A 79 19.44 -12.21 -15.16
N GLU A 80 19.16 -13.19 -16.00
CA GLU A 80 20.10 -13.71 -16.99
C GLU A 80 20.52 -12.65 -18.01
N ALA A 81 19.56 -11.83 -18.48
CA ALA A 81 19.83 -10.74 -19.41
C ALA A 81 20.64 -9.58 -18.79
N LYS A 82 20.55 -9.38 -17.46
CA LYS A 82 21.32 -8.36 -16.74
C LYS A 82 21.82 -8.91 -15.38
N PRO A 83 22.90 -9.72 -15.38
CA PRO A 83 23.38 -10.43 -14.18
C PRO A 83 23.81 -9.53 -13.02
N ASP A 84 24.29 -8.31 -13.32
CA ASP A 84 24.68 -7.32 -12.30
C ASP A 84 23.53 -6.37 -11.93
N GLY A 85 22.31 -6.67 -12.36
CA GLY A 85 21.11 -5.85 -12.14
C GLY A 85 20.43 -6.13 -10.79
N ASN A 86 19.61 -5.17 -10.35
CA ASN A 86 18.80 -5.31 -9.14
C ASN A 86 17.87 -6.54 -9.16
N ILE A 87 17.33 -6.92 -10.33
CA ILE A 87 16.50 -8.12 -10.46
C ILE A 87 17.32 -9.40 -10.22
N ALA A 88 18.57 -9.45 -10.67
CA ALA A 88 19.43 -10.61 -10.45
C ALA A 88 19.76 -10.79 -8.96
N ALA A 89 20.06 -9.70 -8.26
CA ALA A 89 20.23 -9.72 -6.80
C ALA A 89 18.97 -10.19 -6.07
N MET A 90 17.79 -9.65 -6.43
CA MET A 90 16.52 -10.05 -5.86
C MET A 90 16.21 -11.54 -6.11
N VAL A 91 16.43 -12.04 -7.33
CA VAL A 91 16.22 -13.46 -7.67
C VAL A 91 17.16 -14.36 -6.86
N ALA A 92 18.43 -13.98 -6.71
CA ALA A 92 19.40 -14.72 -5.92
C ALA A 92 18.97 -14.82 -4.45
N TRP A 93 18.51 -13.71 -3.87
CA TRP A 93 17.95 -13.68 -2.51
C TRP A 93 16.71 -14.58 -2.38
N LEU A 94 15.73 -14.46 -3.28
CA LEU A 94 14.50 -15.25 -3.26
C LEU A 94 14.75 -16.77 -3.29
N LYS A 95 15.83 -17.24 -3.94
CA LYS A 95 16.23 -18.66 -3.97
C LYS A 95 16.67 -19.20 -2.60
N SER A 96 17.01 -18.33 -1.66
CA SER A 96 17.47 -18.69 -0.31
C SER A 96 16.48 -18.37 0.80
N HIS A 97 15.53 -17.47 0.55
CA HIS A 97 14.64 -16.96 1.58
C HIS A 97 13.59 -18.02 2.01
N PRO A 98 13.41 -18.28 3.32
CA PRO A 98 12.58 -19.37 3.83
C PRO A 98 11.06 -19.11 3.74
N GLY A 99 10.67 -17.87 3.45
CA GLY A 99 9.28 -17.48 3.28
C GLY A 99 8.53 -17.14 4.58
N PRO A 100 7.20 -16.89 4.47
CA PRO A 100 6.39 -17.03 3.27
C PRO A 100 6.53 -15.85 2.29
N ILE A 101 6.69 -16.18 1.00
CA ILE A 101 6.65 -15.24 -0.14
C ILE A 101 5.44 -15.59 -1.02
N TYR A 102 4.41 -14.76 -0.96
CA TYR A 102 3.22 -14.90 -1.80
C TYR A 102 3.55 -14.51 -3.23
N THR A 103 3.23 -15.39 -4.18
CA THR A 103 3.52 -15.20 -5.60
C THR A 103 2.37 -15.63 -6.51
N SER A 104 2.41 -15.24 -7.78
CA SER A 104 1.41 -15.60 -8.79
C SER A 104 1.42 -17.09 -9.10
N VAL A 105 2.60 -17.67 -9.36
CA VAL A 105 2.78 -19.10 -9.64
C VAL A 105 4.02 -19.61 -8.90
N VAL A 106 3.86 -20.67 -8.11
CA VAL A 106 4.99 -21.31 -7.43
C VAL A 106 5.92 -21.95 -8.45
N ARG A 107 7.23 -21.68 -8.32
CA ARG A 107 8.29 -22.23 -9.18
C ARG A 107 9.26 -23.09 -8.35
N PRO A 108 9.77 -24.22 -8.89
CA PRO A 108 10.82 -25.01 -8.23
C PRO A 108 12.08 -24.17 -7.95
N GLY A 109 12.83 -24.53 -6.91
CA GLY A 109 14.10 -23.85 -6.58
C GLY A 109 13.97 -22.63 -5.65
N TYR A 110 12.76 -22.35 -5.15
CA TYR A 110 12.49 -21.28 -4.21
C TYR A 110 11.77 -21.83 -2.97
N PRO A 111 12.46 -22.00 -1.83
CA PRO A 111 11.91 -22.72 -0.68
C PRO A 111 10.77 -21.97 0.03
N GLY A 112 10.76 -20.64 -0.05
CA GLY A 112 9.78 -19.80 0.65
C GLY A 112 8.50 -19.46 -0.11
N LEU A 113 8.32 -19.93 -1.35
CA LEU A 113 7.16 -19.52 -2.15
C LEU A 113 5.85 -20.15 -1.68
N VAL A 114 4.81 -19.33 -1.67
CA VAL A 114 3.43 -19.72 -1.44
C VAL A 114 2.58 -19.13 -2.56
N ALA A 115 1.67 -19.92 -3.13
CA ALA A 115 0.74 -19.41 -4.12
C ALA A 115 -0.21 -18.39 -3.46
N PHE A 116 -0.39 -17.23 -4.09
CA PHE A 116 -1.42 -16.28 -3.67
C PHE A 116 -2.81 -16.92 -3.84
N PRO A 117 -3.69 -16.86 -2.83
CA PRO A 117 -5.01 -17.52 -2.88
C PRO A 117 -6.01 -16.68 -3.71
N LEU A 118 -5.71 -16.48 -5.00
CA LEU A 118 -6.46 -15.57 -5.88
C LEU A 118 -7.93 -15.93 -5.96
N GLU A 119 -8.24 -17.21 -6.15
CA GLU A 119 -9.63 -17.69 -6.20
C GLU A 119 -10.36 -17.40 -4.88
N GLU A 120 -9.74 -17.67 -3.72
CA GLU A 120 -10.37 -17.42 -2.43
C GLU A 120 -10.55 -15.94 -2.13
N VAL A 121 -9.65 -15.08 -2.62
CA VAL A 121 -9.77 -13.62 -2.53
C VAL A 121 -10.92 -13.10 -3.40
N LEU A 122 -11.06 -13.61 -4.63
CA LEU A 122 -12.11 -13.19 -5.56
C LEU A 122 -13.51 -13.73 -5.19
N ASN A 123 -13.59 -14.93 -4.60
CA ASN A 123 -14.86 -15.60 -4.29
C ASN A 123 -15.60 -15.09 -3.05
N ARG A 124 -15.06 -14.09 -2.34
CA ARG A 124 -15.67 -13.55 -1.12
C ARG A 124 -16.96 -12.73 -1.38
N LYS A 125 -17.39 -12.54 -2.65
CA LYS A 125 -18.55 -11.75 -3.15
C LYS A 125 -18.56 -10.27 -2.76
N HIS A 126 -19.45 -9.46 -3.35
CA HIS A 126 -19.56 -8.03 -3.07
C HIS A 126 -19.98 -7.70 -1.63
N ASP A 127 -20.71 -8.61 -0.97
CA ASP A 127 -21.19 -8.54 0.41
C ASP A 127 -20.24 -9.24 1.44
N GLY A 128 -19.17 -9.92 1.00
CA GLY A 128 -18.08 -10.47 1.84
C GLY A 128 -16.69 -9.99 1.37
N ASN A 129 -15.58 -10.39 2.02
CA ASN A 129 -14.20 -9.83 1.87
C ASN A 129 -13.50 -9.87 0.46
N GLY A 130 -14.18 -9.60 -0.67
CA GLY A 130 -13.60 -9.47 -2.04
C GLY A 130 -14.35 -10.27 -3.13
N GLY A 131 -14.22 -10.06 -4.44
CA GLY A 131 -13.26 -9.22 -5.11
C GLY A 131 -13.64 -8.97 -6.57
N ALA A 132 -13.36 -7.76 -7.03
CA ALA A 132 -13.23 -7.50 -8.45
C ALA A 132 -11.85 -7.99 -8.92
N PRO A 133 -11.70 -8.51 -10.15
CA PRO A 133 -10.41 -8.86 -10.74
C PRO A 133 -9.64 -7.58 -11.14
N TYR A 134 -9.41 -6.69 -10.18
CA TYR A 134 -8.77 -5.40 -10.39
C TYR A 134 -7.43 -5.35 -9.66
N PHE A 135 -6.42 -5.89 -10.34
CA PHE A 135 -5.04 -5.94 -9.87
C PHE A 135 -4.12 -5.55 -11.02
N ASN A 136 -3.17 -4.66 -10.76
CA ASN A 136 -2.07 -4.40 -11.69
C ASN A 136 -0.75 -4.03 -10.97
N SER A 137 -0.68 -4.29 -9.66
CA SER A 137 0.51 -4.08 -8.83
C SER A 137 0.60 -5.15 -7.74
N THR A 138 1.81 -5.53 -7.32
CA THR A 138 2.04 -6.44 -6.18
C THR A 138 1.42 -5.90 -4.88
N ALA A 139 1.43 -4.59 -4.67
CA ALA A 139 0.85 -3.96 -3.49
C ALA A 139 -0.67 -4.20 -3.36
N ALA A 140 -1.42 -4.15 -4.46
CA ALA A 140 -2.85 -4.45 -4.44
C ALA A 140 -3.16 -5.88 -4.01
N TYR A 141 -2.31 -6.85 -4.37
CA TYR A 141 -2.45 -8.22 -3.86
C TYR A 141 -2.25 -8.29 -2.34
N ALA A 142 -1.27 -7.58 -1.79
CA ALA A 142 -1.07 -7.52 -0.33
C ALA A 142 -2.27 -6.88 0.39
N ILE A 143 -2.82 -5.78 -0.14
CA ILE A 143 -4.01 -5.12 0.42
C ILE A 143 -5.22 -6.08 0.37
N ALA A 144 -5.47 -6.70 -0.78
CA ALA A 144 -6.56 -7.67 -0.93
C ALA A 144 -6.40 -8.87 0.00
N TYR A 145 -5.17 -9.33 0.24
CA TYR A 145 -4.89 -10.40 1.19
C TYR A 145 -5.19 -9.98 2.63
N ALA A 146 -4.82 -8.74 3.04
CA ALA A 146 -5.16 -8.20 4.36
C ALA A 146 -6.66 -8.21 4.62
N ILE A 147 -7.43 -7.76 3.62
CA ILE A 147 -8.89 -7.81 3.65
C ILE A 147 -9.35 -9.27 3.75
N HIS A 148 -8.83 -10.16 2.89
CA HIS A 148 -9.23 -11.56 2.85
C HIS A 148 -9.03 -12.28 4.19
N VAL A 149 -7.87 -12.09 4.85
CA VAL A 149 -7.59 -12.75 6.13
C VAL A 149 -8.29 -12.09 7.32
N GLY A 150 -8.76 -10.83 7.17
CA GLY A 150 -9.59 -10.15 8.17
C GLY A 150 -8.82 -9.25 9.13
N VAL A 151 -7.73 -8.63 8.65
CA VAL A 151 -6.98 -7.58 9.36
C VAL A 151 -7.91 -6.42 9.77
N LYS A 152 -7.60 -5.75 10.89
CA LYS A 152 -8.38 -4.62 11.43
C LYS A 152 -7.79 -3.25 11.08
N ARG A 153 -6.47 -3.18 10.92
CA ARG A 153 -5.75 -1.96 10.54
C ARG A 153 -4.66 -2.24 9.51
N ILE A 154 -4.58 -1.40 8.48
CA ILE A 154 -3.57 -1.44 7.43
C ILE A 154 -2.84 -0.11 7.39
N SER A 155 -1.54 -0.12 7.66
CA SER A 155 -0.67 1.02 7.43
C SER A 155 0.16 0.82 6.16
N LEU A 156 0.20 1.79 5.26
CA LEU A 156 0.86 1.65 3.96
C LEU A 156 2.02 2.63 3.84
N PHE A 157 3.22 2.14 3.50
CA PHE A 157 4.42 2.96 3.37
C PHE A 157 5.19 2.60 2.10
N GLY A 158 5.68 3.58 1.35
CA GLY A 158 6.46 3.34 0.13
C GLY A 158 5.64 2.82 -1.04
N LEU A 159 4.34 3.13 -1.08
CA LEU A 159 3.42 2.84 -2.19
C LEU A 159 3.15 4.13 -2.98
N ASP A 160 4.22 4.83 -3.34
CA ASP A 160 4.14 6.14 -4.01
C ASP A 160 4.06 5.95 -5.52
N TYR A 161 2.98 6.43 -6.13
CA TYR A 161 2.71 6.28 -7.56
C TYR A 161 3.00 7.54 -8.37
N THR A 162 3.42 8.60 -7.70
CA THR A 162 3.89 9.83 -8.33
C THR A 162 5.13 10.29 -7.58
N LEU A 163 6.23 10.47 -8.31
CA LEU A 163 7.54 10.74 -7.74
C LEU A 163 8.09 12.06 -8.26
N PRO A 164 8.79 12.86 -7.42
CA PRO A 164 9.26 14.20 -7.76
C PRO A 164 9.98 14.34 -9.11
N ASN A 165 10.73 13.31 -9.49
CA ASN A 165 11.59 13.31 -10.66
C ASN A 165 11.12 12.34 -11.76
N ALA A 166 9.84 11.93 -11.72
CA ALA A 166 9.25 11.04 -12.71
C ALA A 166 8.20 11.79 -13.54
N HIS A 167 8.42 11.90 -14.85
CA HIS A 167 7.44 12.45 -15.80
C HIS A 167 6.25 11.50 -16.07
N HIS A 168 6.24 10.33 -15.45
CA HIS A 168 5.19 9.33 -15.56
C HIS A 168 4.78 8.84 -14.17
N ALA A 169 3.48 8.90 -13.89
CA ALA A 169 2.91 8.21 -12.75
C ALA A 169 3.07 6.69 -12.91
N GLU A 170 3.48 6.01 -11.84
CA GLU A 170 3.55 4.55 -11.84
C GLU A 170 2.14 3.96 -11.93
N LYS A 171 1.97 2.94 -12.79
CA LYS A 171 0.73 2.18 -12.85
C LYS A 171 0.58 1.38 -11.55
N GLY A 172 -0.60 1.41 -10.95
CA GLY A 172 -0.83 0.68 -9.69
C GLY A 172 -1.71 1.41 -8.69
N ARG A 173 -1.73 2.75 -8.75
CA ARG A 173 -2.47 3.57 -7.79
C ARG A 173 -3.95 3.20 -7.70
N ALA A 174 -4.63 3.21 -8.85
CA ALA A 174 -6.07 3.01 -8.91
C ALA A 174 -6.54 1.65 -8.35
N CYS A 175 -5.77 0.57 -8.54
CA CYS A 175 -6.15 -0.72 -7.96
C CYS A 175 -5.94 -0.76 -6.44
N CYS A 176 -4.89 -0.12 -5.92
CA CYS A 176 -4.68 0.00 -4.48
C CYS A 176 -5.81 0.81 -3.85
N GLU A 177 -6.16 1.96 -4.42
CA GLU A 177 -7.25 2.81 -3.93
C GLU A 177 -8.61 2.13 -4.00
N PHE A 178 -8.87 1.35 -5.05
CA PHE A 178 -10.07 0.52 -5.15
C PHE A 178 -10.16 -0.49 -4.00
N TRP A 179 -9.08 -1.23 -3.74
CA TRP A 179 -9.03 -2.19 -2.63
C TRP A 179 -9.08 -1.52 -1.26
N LEU A 180 -8.49 -0.34 -1.11
CA LEU A 180 -8.59 0.46 0.11
C LEU A 180 -10.01 0.98 0.33
N GLY A 181 -10.75 1.34 -0.73
CA GLY A 181 -12.18 1.64 -0.64
C GLY A 181 -12.98 0.44 -0.12
N ILE A 182 -12.66 -0.77 -0.59
CA ILE A 182 -13.25 -2.01 -0.05
C ILE A 182 -12.87 -2.20 1.42
N ALA A 183 -11.61 -1.99 1.81
CA ALA A 183 -11.17 -2.09 3.19
C ALA A 183 -11.93 -1.09 4.10
N ALA A 184 -12.01 0.18 3.70
CA ALA A 184 -12.73 1.23 4.42
C ALA A 184 -14.21 0.88 4.61
N SER A 185 -14.89 0.39 3.56
CA SER A 185 -16.30 -0.03 3.63
C SER A 185 -16.58 -1.14 4.66
N ARG A 186 -15.53 -1.83 5.12
CA ARG A 186 -15.59 -2.93 6.10
C ARG A 186 -15.14 -2.50 7.50
N GLY A 187 -14.87 -1.22 7.70
CA GLY A 187 -14.36 -0.70 8.96
C GLY A 187 -12.91 -1.12 9.23
N ILE A 188 -12.13 -1.48 8.19
CA ILE A 188 -10.68 -1.63 8.34
C ILE A 188 -10.08 -0.23 8.38
N GLU A 189 -9.35 0.07 9.45
CA GLU A 189 -8.65 1.34 9.60
C GLU A 189 -7.47 1.41 8.62
N ILE A 190 -7.32 2.53 7.93
CA ILE A 190 -6.28 2.75 6.93
C ILE A 190 -5.41 3.93 7.36
N THR A 191 -4.09 3.75 7.31
CA THR A 191 -3.13 4.82 7.58
C THR A 191 -2.14 4.94 6.43
N VAL A 192 -1.96 6.15 5.91
CA VAL A 192 -1.00 6.48 4.85
C VAL A 192 -0.19 7.71 5.29
N PRO A 193 1.14 7.75 5.08
CA PRO A 193 1.94 8.94 5.33
C PRO A 193 1.43 10.15 4.55
N GLU A 194 1.42 11.32 5.19
CA GLU A 194 1.15 12.60 4.52
C GLU A 194 2.15 12.92 3.40
N THR A 195 3.27 12.22 3.32
CA THR A 195 4.24 12.39 2.23
C THR A 195 3.93 11.51 1.01
N SER A 196 2.90 10.68 1.07
CA SER A 196 2.59 9.72 0.01
C SER A 196 1.63 10.27 -1.04
N SER A 197 1.85 9.89 -2.29
CA SER A 197 0.92 10.16 -3.39
C SER A 197 -0.27 9.19 -3.45
N LEU A 198 -0.28 8.13 -2.64
CA LEU A 198 -1.44 7.24 -2.50
C LEU A 198 -2.57 7.96 -1.74
N LEU A 199 -3.82 7.84 -2.24
CA LEU A 199 -4.98 8.55 -1.69
C LEU A 199 -4.83 10.08 -1.67
N ASP A 200 -3.91 10.63 -2.48
CA ASP A 200 -3.51 12.04 -2.42
C ASP A 200 -3.19 12.50 -0.99
N ALA A 201 -2.59 11.64 -0.16
CA ALA A 201 -2.28 11.97 1.23
C ALA A 201 -1.36 13.20 1.34
N CYS A 202 -0.51 13.43 0.34
CA CYS A 202 0.34 14.60 0.17
C CYS A 202 -0.35 15.89 -0.28
N ALA A 203 -1.65 15.86 -0.58
CA ALA A 203 -2.40 17.08 -0.82
C ALA A 203 -2.53 17.88 0.48
N PRO A 204 -2.29 19.21 0.45
CA PRO A 204 -2.56 20.09 1.57
C PRO A 204 -4.00 19.96 2.06
N GLU A 205 -4.24 20.15 3.36
CA GLU A 205 -5.57 20.00 3.95
C GLU A 205 -6.63 20.85 3.24
N ALA A 206 -6.27 22.09 2.87
CA ALA A 206 -7.14 23.02 2.15
C ALA A 206 -7.55 22.56 0.75
N GLU A 207 -6.88 21.56 0.17
CA GLU A 207 -7.15 21.03 -1.18
C GLU A 207 -7.89 19.68 -1.16
N ARG A 208 -8.05 19.04 0.00
CA ARG A 208 -8.67 17.71 0.11
C ARG A 208 -10.17 17.73 -0.16
N LEU A 209 -10.85 18.84 0.13
CA LEU A 209 -12.25 19.06 -0.21
C LEU A 209 -12.34 19.99 -1.41
N TYR A 210 -12.39 19.38 -2.59
CA TYR A 210 -12.41 20.09 -3.86
C TYR A 210 -13.64 21.02 -4.01
N GLY A 211 -13.42 22.25 -4.46
CA GLY A 211 -14.47 23.25 -4.74
C GLY A 211 -14.88 24.14 -3.57
N TYR A 212 -14.22 24.02 -2.41
CA TYR A 212 -14.47 24.85 -1.22
C TYR A 212 -13.49 26.03 -1.11
N ASP A 213 -13.14 26.67 -2.23
CA ASP A 213 -12.07 27.68 -2.29
C ASP A 213 -12.29 28.90 -1.38
N CYS A 214 -13.55 29.27 -1.09
CA CYS A 214 -13.90 30.47 -0.32
C CYS A 214 -14.19 30.23 1.17
N VAL A 215 -14.13 28.98 1.63
CA VAL A 215 -14.44 28.62 3.02
C VAL A 215 -13.42 27.62 3.57
N ASP A 216 -13.15 27.70 4.87
CA ASP A 216 -12.54 26.61 5.61
C ASP A 216 -13.66 25.64 6.02
N VAL A 217 -13.44 24.35 5.74
CA VAL A 217 -14.42 23.30 6.04
C VAL A 217 -13.95 22.54 7.27
N HIS A 218 -14.69 22.66 8.36
CA HIS A 218 -14.44 21.88 9.58
C HIS A 218 -15.39 20.69 9.62
N LEU A 219 -14.81 19.49 9.74
CA LEU A 219 -15.54 18.24 9.88
C LEU A 219 -15.54 17.84 11.36
N HIS A 220 -16.72 17.63 11.92
CA HIS A 220 -16.89 17.18 13.30
C HIS A 220 -17.62 15.83 13.30
N ASP A 221 -16.99 14.81 13.86
CA ASP A 221 -17.61 13.49 14.00
C ASP A 221 -18.81 13.54 14.96
N ARG A 222 -19.85 12.76 14.65
CA ARG A 222 -21.01 12.56 15.52
C ARG A 222 -21.04 11.15 16.07
N GLU A 223 -21.74 10.97 17.19
CA GLU A 223 -21.89 9.67 17.85
C GLU A 223 -22.55 8.59 16.97
N ASP A 224 -23.36 8.99 15.99
CA ASP A 224 -24.00 8.07 15.03
C ASP A 224 -23.10 7.68 13.84
N GLY A 225 -21.85 8.13 13.83
CA GLY A 225 -20.89 7.91 12.74
C GLY A 225 -21.10 8.83 11.53
N SER A 226 -22.08 9.74 11.57
CA SER A 226 -22.22 10.78 10.55
C SER A 226 -21.30 11.98 10.85
N VAL A 227 -21.07 12.81 9.85
CA VAL A 227 -20.20 13.99 9.98
C VAL A 227 -21.06 15.26 9.99
N LYS A 228 -20.80 16.16 10.93
CA LYS A 228 -21.28 17.55 10.89
C LYS A 228 -20.26 18.40 10.13
N VAL A 229 -20.73 19.12 9.13
CA VAL A 229 -19.90 20.05 8.36
C VAL A 229 -20.17 21.47 8.83
N GLU A 230 -19.11 22.22 9.09
CA GLU A 230 -19.14 23.65 9.39
C GLU A 230 -18.29 24.41 8.37
N PHE A 231 -18.81 25.54 7.89
CA PHE A 231 -18.13 26.42 6.94
C PHE A 231 -17.78 27.74 7.61
N VAL A 232 -16.51 28.11 7.55
CA VAL A 232 -16.01 29.41 8.00
C VAL A 232 -15.54 30.19 6.77
N ALA A 233 -16.07 31.38 6.55
CA ALA A 233 -15.65 32.21 5.42
C ALA A 233 -14.17 32.58 5.55
N LYS A 234 -13.39 32.36 4.49
CA LYS A 234 -12.00 32.82 4.45
C LYS A 234 -11.96 34.35 4.36
N SER A 235 -10.98 34.95 5.02
CA SER A 235 -10.71 36.39 4.91
C SER A 235 -10.25 36.78 3.51
N GLU A 236 -9.63 35.83 2.80
CA GLU A 236 -9.10 36.00 1.45
C GLU A 236 -9.52 34.82 0.57
N THR A 237 -10.01 35.12 -0.63
CA THR A 237 -10.35 34.12 -1.65
C THR A 237 -9.30 34.11 -2.74
N PRO A 238 -8.96 32.95 -3.34
CA PRO A 238 -7.97 32.91 -4.40
C PRO A 238 -8.39 33.76 -5.60
N SER A 239 -7.45 34.52 -6.14
CA SER A 239 -7.63 35.30 -7.36
C SER A 239 -7.71 34.40 -8.59
N ALA A 240 -8.32 34.90 -9.66
CA ALA A 240 -8.39 34.16 -10.92
C ALA A 240 -7.00 33.74 -11.44
N ALA A 241 -5.99 34.60 -11.29
CA ALA A 241 -4.62 34.27 -11.70
C ALA A 241 -4.01 33.12 -10.88
N GLU A 242 -4.26 33.08 -9.57
CA GLU A 242 -3.81 31.97 -8.72
C GLU A 242 -4.52 30.67 -9.07
N VAL A 243 -5.82 30.73 -9.40
CA VAL A 243 -6.59 29.57 -9.85
C VAL A 243 -6.07 29.06 -11.18
N GLU A 244 -5.92 29.91 -12.19
CA GLU A 244 -5.39 29.52 -13.52
C GLU A 244 -3.97 28.94 -13.42
N ALA A 245 -3.14 29.45 -12.52
CA ALA A 245 -1.80 28.90 -12.28
C ALA A 245 -1.83 27.44 -11.78
N ARG A 246 -2.90 27.00 -11.11
CA ARG A 246 -3.08 25.58 -10.70
C ARG A 246 -3.44 24.68 -11.89
N TYR A 247 -4.08 25.24 -12.92
CA TYR A 247 -4.49 24.53 -14.14
C TYR A 247 -3.47 24.64 -15.27
N ASP A 248 -2.29 25.19 -14.98
CA ASP A 248 -1.18 25.20 -15.93
C ASP A 248 -0.73 23.76 -16.22
N HIS A 249 -1.26 23.21 -17.32
CA HIS A 249 -0.94 21.85 -17.78
C HIS A 249 0.51 21.67 -18.23
N SER A 250 1.32 22.74 -18.26
CA SER A 250 2.78 22.61 -18.40
C SER A 250 3.46 22.16 -17.11
N GLN A 251 2.77 22.25 -15.96
CA GLN A 251 3.23 21.79 -14.65
C GLN A 251 2.58 20.46 -14.27
N HIS A 252 3.30 19.61 -13.53
CA HIS A 252 2.75 18.35 -13.06
C HIS A 252 1.78 18.59 -11.89
N PRO A 253 0.56 18.00 -11.89
CA PRO A 253 -0.47 18.28 -10.89
C PRO A 253 -0.19 17.72 -9.49
N ASN A 254 0.98 17.10 -9.27
CA ASN A 254 1.31 16.47 -7.99
C ASN A 254 2.35 17.33 -7.26
N PRO A 255 2.10 17.76 -6.01
CA PRO A 255 3.00 18.62 -5.25
C PRO A 255 4.42 18.05 -5.11
N LEU A 256 4.56 16.72 -5.07
CA LEU A 256 5.86 16.07 -4.97
C LEU A 256 6.73 16.37 -6.21
N VAL A 257 6.13 16.56 -7.39
CA VAL A 257 6.83 16.81 -8.67
C VAL A 257 7.16 18.28 -8.89
N SER A 258 6.34 19.19 -8.39
CA SER A 258 6.55 20.64 -8.61
C SER A 258 7.65 21.23 -7.72
N GLY A 259 8.23 20.46 -6.79
CA GLY A 259 9.29 20.91 -5.89
C GLY A 259 8.82 21.94 -4.85
N LYS A 260 7.51 22.21 -4.77
CA LYS A 260 6.89 23.02 -3.72
C LYS A 260 6.58 22.11 -2.53
N ALA A 261 7.58 21.83 -1.71
CA ALA A 261 7.31 21.39 -0.34
C ALA A 261 6.65 22.55 0.42
N ALA A 262 5.57 22.25 1.14
CA ALA A 262 4.95 23.18 2.09
C ALA A 262 5.94 23.57 3.20
#